data_AF-A0A3S8WX34-F1
#
_entry.id   AF-A0A3S8WX34-F1
#
_cell.length_a   1.000
_cell.length_b   1.000
_cell.length_c   1.000
_cell.angle_alpha   90.00
_cell.angle_beta   90.00
_cell.angle_gamma   90.00
#
_symmetry.space_group_name_H-M   'P 1'
#
loop_
_entity.id
_entity.type
_entity.pdbx_description
1 polymer ?
#
loop_
_entity_poly.entity_id
_entity_poly.type
_entity_poly.pdbx_seq_one_letter_code
_entity_poly.pdbx_strand_id
1 'polypeptide(L)'
;MTENPEPELLEGSVAEPATESVAARIARRARGGRIAAVTWSVLLVCALVGGIGSTVKSVRDADRSPGKPAWKFPAADKAGQKDGRGAKEGLSALLLPFDETARAPGPDVGDFGNDVELNGEKATVLRKEALEGLPGPARRQLTELIDKQGIEGMALRSYAVLTKGAHLNPFTAEVTLQRMKNRGAVRDMAASVQRLLTDTGLFREGPKIKGHKNARCFVTRKDKEGGLEGAICSAHVGDVLVNVGVNGPGPLDRESVSAFLTAQLDRIDDLGLAV
;
A
#
# COMPACT_ATOMS: atom_id res chain seq x y z
N MET A 1 -55.93 -3.19 -49.77
CA MET A 1 -55.51 -2.56 -51.03
C MET A 1 -54.10 -3.08 -51.28
N THR A 2 -53.94 -3.82 -52.39
CA THR A 2 -52.69 -4.28 -53.04
C THR A 2 -51.72 -5.12 -52.19
N GLU A 3 -51.29 -6.33 -52.55
CA GLU A 3 -51.51 -7.20 -53.72
C GLU A 3 -50.90 -8.57 -53.36
N ASN A 4 -51.61 -9.67 -53.68
CA ASN A 4 -51.09 -11.05 -53.80
C ASN A 4 -50.25 -11.14 -55.11
N PRO A 5 -49.70 -12.28 -55.62
CA PRO A 5 -49.44 -13.65 -55.11
C PRO A 5 -47.97 -14.11 -55.42
N GLU A 6 -47.42 -15.20 -54.85
CA GLU A 6 -47.41 -16.62 -55.33
C GLU A 6 -47.01 -16.83 -56.81
N PRO A 7 -46.27 -17.92 -57.19
CA PRO A 7 -46.81 -19.28 -57.07
C PRO A 7 -45.84 -20.45 -56.76
N GLU A 8 -46.42 -21.47 -56.13
CA GLU A 8 -46.49 -22.91 -56.48
C GLU A 8 -45.33 -23.70 -57.14
N LEU A 9 -45.12 -24.87 -56.49
CA LEU A 9 -45.02 -26.24 -57.04
C LEU A 9 -43.80 -26.65 -57.88
N LEU A 10 -43.16 -27.74 -57.46
CA LEU A 10 -43.45 -29.06 -58.07
C LEU A 10 -42.80 -30.21 -57.28
N GLU A 11 -43.63 -31.23 -57.05
CA GLU A 11 -43.31 -32.54 -56.51
C GLU A 11 -42.40 -33.38 -57.43
N GLY A 12 -41.67 -34.30 -56.80
CA GLY A 12 -41.57 -35.67 -57.30
C GLY A 12 -40.27 -36.06 -58.00
N SER A 13 -39.50 -36.95 -57.36
CA SER A 13 -39.29 -38.32 -57.87
C SER A 13 -38.24 -39.05 -57.02
N VAL A 14 -38.65 -40.19 -56.47
CA VAL A 14 -37.81 -41.14 -55.75
C VAL A 14 -37.03 -41.99 -56.74
N ALA A 15 -35.72 -42.08 -56.56
CA ALA A 15 -34.93 -43.22 -57.03
C ALA A 15 -33.72 -43.46 -56.10
N GLU A 16 -33.72 -44.61 -55.42
CA GLU A 16 -32.51 -45.27 -54.89
C GLU A 16 -32.56 -46.74 -55.37
N PRO A 17 -31.45 -47.50 -55.46
CA PRO A 17 -30.05 -47.12 -55.27
C PRO A 17 -29.09 -47.69 -56.34
N ALA A 18 -27.90 -47.11 -56.46
CA ALA A 18 -26.73 -47.85 -56.97
C ALA A 18 -25.67 -47.87 -55.87
N THR A 19 -25.51 -49.05 -55.28
CA THR A 19 -24.50 -49.40 -54.28
C THR A 19 -23.09 -49.22 -54.84
N GLU A 20 -22.54 -48.02 -54.67
CA GLU A 20 -21.10 -47.80 -54.67
C GLU A 20 -20.59 -48.04 -53.26
N SER A 21 -19.64 -48.97 -53.09
CA SER A 21 -19.22 -49.49 -51.78
C SER A 21 -18.91 -48.38 -50.75
N VAL A 22 -19.55 -48.49 -49.58
CA VAL A 22 -19.28 -47.63 -48.41
C VAL A 22 -17.78 -47.65 -48.04
N ALA A 23 -17.09 -48.75 -48.31
CA ALA A 23 -15.64 -48.89 -48.10
C ALA A 23 -14.79 -47.92 -48.94
N ALA A 24 -15.18 -47.63 -50.19
CA ALA A 24 -14.45 -46.71 -51.07
C ALA A 24 -14.64 -45.22 -50.69
N ARG A 25 -15.74 -44.87 -50.02
CA ARG A 25 -15.99 -43.52 -49.48
C ARG A 25 -15.27 -43.28 -48.15
N ILE A 26 -15.14 -44.31 -47.30
CA ILE A 26 -14.41 -44.22 -46.03
C ILE A 26 -12.90 -44.07 -46.27
N ALA A 27 -12.31 -44.82 -47.22
CA ALA A 27 -10.89 -44.74 -47.53
C ALA A 27 -10.47 -43.39 -48.14
N ARG A 28 -11.36 -42.72 -48.90
CA ARG A 28 -11.09 -41.39 -49.48
C ARG A 28 -11.22 -40.25 -48.47
N ARG A 29 -12.10 -40.38 -47.46
CA ARG A 29 -12.23 -39.38 -46.36
C ARG A 29 -11.04 -39.40 -45.39
N ALA A 30 -10.43 -40.56 -45.15
CA ALA A 30 -9.33 -40.69 -44.19
C ALA A 30 -8.00 -40.04 -44.63
N ARG A 31 -7.76 -39.88 -45.95
CA ARG A 31 -6.52 -39.26 -46.48
C ARG A 31 -6.59 -37.73 -46.52
N GLY A 32 -7.76 -37.14 -46.77
CA GLY A 32 -7.95 -35.68 -46.75
C GLY A 32 -7.93 -35.09 -45.33
N GLY A 33 -8.47 -35.81 -44.34
CA GLY A 33 -8.50 -35.36 -42.95
C GLY A 33 -7.12 -35.30 -42.27
N ARG A 34 -6.18 -36.18 -42.65
CA ARG A 34 -4.82 -36.18 -42.10
C ARG A 34 -3.98 -35.00 -42.61
N ILE A 35 -4.13 -34.64 -43.88
CA ILE A 35 -3.43 -33.47 -44.44
C ILE A 35 -3.99 -32.18 -43.84
N ALA A 36 -5.32 -32.08 -43.70
CA ALA A 36 -5.97 -30.95 -43.04
C ALA A 36 -5.59 -30.81 -41.55
N ALA A 37 -5.48 -31.93 -40.82
CA ALA A 37 -5.05 -31.90 -39.42
C ALA A 37 -3.57 -31.49 -39.27
N VAL A 38 -2.70 -31.94 -40.19
CA VAL A 38 -1.28 -31.56 -40.19
C VAL A 38 -1.12 -30.08 -40.54
N THR A 39 -1.82 -29.56 -41.55
CA THR A 39 -1.74 -28.14 -41.89
C THR A 39 -2.26 -27.25 -40.77
N TRP A 40 -3.33 -27.63 -40.09
CA TRP A 40 -3.84 -26.88 -38.94
C TRP A 40 -2.89 -26.90 -37.75
N SER A 41 -2.27 -28.05 -37.47
CA SER A 41 -1.27 -28.18 -36.41
C SER A 41 -0.03 -27.32 -36.69
N VAL A 42 0.45 -27.32 -37.93
CA VAL A 42 1.58 -26.47 -38.36
C VAL A 42 1.22 -24.99 -38.24
N LEU A 43 0.01 -24.58 -38.64
CA LEU A 43 -0.45 -23.20 -38.48
C LEU A 43 -0.53 -22.77 -37.01
N LEU A 44 -1.02 -23.64 -36.12
CA LEU A 44 -1.06 -23.38 -34.68
C LEU A 44 0.35 -23.24 -34.08
N VAL A 45 1.28 -24.10 -34.47
CA VAL A 45 2.68 -23.99 -34.02
C VAL A 45 3.32 -22.70 -34.54
N CYS A 46 3.10 -22.33 -35.80
CA CYS A 46 3.59 -21.06 -36.34
C CYS A 46 2.98 -19.85 -35.61
N ALA A 47 1.68 -19.90 -35.28
CA ALA A 47 1.02 -18.84 -34.50
C ALA A 47 1.57 -18.73 -33.08
N LEU A 48 1.80 -19.87 -32.41
CA LEU A 48 2.41 -19.91 -31.07
C LEU A 48 3.85 -19.38 -31.08
N VAL A 49 4.68 -19.83 -32.03
CA VAL A 49 6.06 -19.37 -32.16
C VAL A 49 6.10 -17.87 -32.51
N GLY A 50 5.19 -17.40 -33.38
CA GLY A 50 5.04 -15.97 -33.68
C GLY A 50 4.63 -15.15 -32.46
N GLY A 51 3.66 -15.62 -31.67
CA GLY A 51 3.22 -14.98 -30.43
C GLY A 51 4.31 -14.91 -29.36
N ILE A 52 5.03 -16.01 -29.15
CA ILE A 52 6.15 -16.09 -28.20
C ILE A 52 7.32 -15.21 -28.66
N GLY A 53 7.66 -15.22 -29.96
CA GLY A 53 8.73 -14.36 -30.50
C GLY A 53 8.42 -12.87 -30.36
N SER A 54 7.16 -12.47 -30.59
CA SER A 54 6.70 -11.08 -30.44
C SER A 54 6.77 -10.60 -28.98
N THR A 55 6.29 -11.44 -28.06
CA THR A 55 6.34 -11.13 -26.61
C THR A 55 7.78 -11.06 -26.10
N VAL A 56 8.66 -11.99 -26.49
CA VAL A 56 10.09 -11.91 -26.12
C VAL A 56 10.73 -10.62 -26.63
N LYS A 57 10.48 -10.22 -27.88
CA LYS A 57 11.01 -8.95 -28.43
C LYS A 57 10.48 -7.74 -27.67
N SER A 58 9.19 -7.73 -27.33
CA SER A 58 8.58 -6.60 -26.61
C SER A 58 9.06 -6.49 -25.16
N VAL A 59 9.35 -7.61 -24.50
CA VAL A 59 9.69 -7.63 -23.06
C VAL A 59 11.20 -7.49 -22.83
N ARG A 60 12.05 -7.98 -23.75
CA ARG A 60 13.52 -7.97 -23.60
C ARG A 60 14.13 -6.56 -23.60
N ASP A 61 13.47 -5.60 -24.22
CA ASP A 61 13.90 -4.19 -24.27
C ASP A 61 13.08 -3.25 -23.36
N ALA A 62 11.99 -3.75 -22.76
CA ALA A 62 11.12 -2.95 -21.88
C ALA A 62 11.86 -2.40 -20.65
N ASP A 63 12.81 -3.18 -20.11
CA ASP A 63 13.64 -2.77 -18.97
C ASP A 63 14.79 -1.81 -19.34
N ARG A 64 15.16 -1.73 -20.62
CA ARG A 64 16.32 -0.93 -21.08
C ARG A 64 15.94 0.37 -21.77
N SER A 65 14.69 0.51 -22.20
CA SER A 65 14.20 1.75 -22.80
C SER A 65 12.73 1.96 -22.40
N PRO A 66 12.45 2.55 -21.22
CA PRO A 66 11.08 2.78 -20.73
C PRO A 66 10.29 3.83 -21.53
N GLY A 67 10.67 4.11 -22.79
CA GLY A 67 10.11 5.21 -23.58
C GLY A 67 10.42 6.57 -22.96
N LYS A 68 9.85 7.63 -23.53
CA LYS A 68 9.92 8.96 -22.92
C LYS A 68 8.98 9.00 -21.71
N PRO A 69 9.39 9.55 -20.56
CA PRO A 69 8.48 9.74 -19.44
C PRO A 69 7.29 10.59 -19.89
N ALA A 70 6.10 9.98 -19.91
CA ALA A 70 4.86 10.66 -20.25
C ALA A 70 4.22 11.36 -19.04
N TRP A 71 4.81 11.18 -17.85
CA TRP A 71 4.27 11.77 -16.64
C TRP A 71 4.61 13.25 -16.59
N LYS A 72 3.57 14.08 -16.50
CA LYS A 72 3.68 15.51 -16.23
C LYS A 72 3.56 15.68 -14.72
N PHE A 73 4.50 16.38 -14.10
CA PHE A 73 4.30 16.84 -12.73
C PHE A 73 3.00 17.65 -12.70
N PRO A 74 2.09 17.38 -11.76
CA PRO A 74 0.98 18.28 -11.52
C PRO A 74 1.54 19.69 -11.31
N ALA A 75 0.84 20.71 -11.84
CA ALA A 75 1.22 22.09 -11.56
C ALA A 75 1.33 22.23 -10.05
N ALA A 76 2.43 22.80 -9.57
CA ALA A 76 2.63 22.99 -8.15
C ALA A 76 1.46 23.83 -7.62
N ASP A 77 0.50 23.17 -7.00
CA ASP A 77 -0.52 23.86 -6.24
C ASP A 77 0.23 24.62 -5.16
N LYS A 78 0.05 25.94 -5.11
CA LYS A 78 0.55 26.78 -4.01
C LYS A 78 -0.06 26.39 -2.65
N ALA A 79 -0.84 25.31 -2.60
CA ALA A 79 -1.35 24.68 -1.39
C ALA A 79 -0.24 23.87 -0.73
N GLY A 80 0.71 24.53 -0.08
CA GLY A 80 1.69 23.81 0.74
C GLY A 80 2.77 24.66 1.39
N GLN A 81 3.08 25.83 0.84
CA GLN A 81 4.02 26.76 1.49
C GLN A 81 3.25 27.69 2.42
N LYS A 82 2.70 27.14 3.50
CA LYS A 82 2.43 27.95 4.70
C LYS A 82 3.72 27.99 5.49
N ASP A 83 4.42 29.11 5.37
CA ASP A 83 5.56 29.46 6.19
C ASP A 83 5.26 29.14 7.67
N GLY A 84 6.14 28.36 8.30
CA GLY A 84 5.99 27.81 9.65
C GLY A 84 6.08 28.83 10.78
N ARG A 85 5.28 29.91 10.72
CA ARG A 85 5.23 30.97 11.75
C ARG A 85 3.81 31.40 12.12
N GLY A 86 2.82 30.55 11.89
CA GLY A 86 1.53 30.62 12.60
C GLY A 86 1.54 29.60 13.72
N ALA A 87 1.05 29.96 14.91
CA ALA A 87 0.69 28.96 15.92
C ALA A 87 -0.29 27.99 15.23
N LYS A 88 0.18 26.78 14.92
CA LYS A 88 -0.71 25.75 14.39
C LYS A 88 -1.72 25.47 15.51
N GLU A 89 -2.99 25.70 15.26
CA GLU A 89 -4.07 25.20 16.11
C GLU A 89 -4.36 23.74 15.71
N GLY A 90 -4.87 22.92 16.62
CA GLY A 90 -5.22 21.52 16.33
C GLY A 90 -4.12 20.50 16.59
N LEU A 91 -4.26 19.31 16.01
CA LEU A 91 -3.43 18.15 16.30
C LEU A 91 -2.03 18.28 15.70
N SER A 92 -1.87 19.00 14.58
CA SER A 92 -0.57 19.27 13.98
C SER A 92 0.32 20.19 14.82
N ALA A 93 -0.25 20.91 15.78
CA ALA A 93 0.46 21.71 16.77
C ALA A 93 1.32 20.85 17.71
N LEU A 94 0.84 19.63 17.99
CA LEU A 94 1.47 18.68 18.89
C LEU A 94 2.71 18.02 18.28
N LEU A 95 2.83 18.00 16.96
CA LEU A 95 3.99 17.46 16.26
C LEU A 95 5.23 18.33 16.50
N LEU A 96 6.40 17.70 16.61
CA LEU A 96 7.67 18.42 16.69
C LEU A 96 7.82 19.39 15.50
N PRO A 97 8.28 20.63 15.72
CA PRO A 97 8.58 21.55 14.63
C PRO A 97 9.80 21.04 13.85
N PHE A 98 9.84 21.40 12.56
CA PHE A 98 11.08 21.29 11.80
C PHE A 98 12.12 22.27 12.35
N ASP A 99 13.40 21.91 12.23
CA ASP A 99 14.50 22.81 12.50
C ASP A 99 15.67 22.53 11.55
N GLU A 100 16.43 23.58 11.26
CA GLU A 100 17.49 23.55 10.23
C GLU A 100 18.68 22.64 10.58
N THR A 101 18.77 22.15 11.82
CA THR A 101 19.97 21.48 12.34
C THR A 101 19.80 20.00 12.64
N ALA A 102 18.57 19.55 12.87
CA ALA A 102 18.27 18.21 13.36
C ALA A 102 17.04 17.59 12.68
N ARG A 103 16.08 18.38 12.20
CA ARG A 103 14.78 17.87 11.72
C ARG A 103 14.32 18.59 10.46
N ALA A 104 14.64 18.02 9.30
CA ALA A 104 14.12 18.47 8.01
C ALA A 104 12.83 17.71 7.64
N PRO A 105 12.04 18.21 6.66
CA PRO A 105 10.98 17.43 6.03
C PRO A 105 11.44 16.04 5.60
N GLY A 106 10.68 15.01 5.97
CA GLY A 106 10.94 13.63 5.57
C GLY A 106 10.29 13.24 4.23
N PRO A 107 10.31 11.94 3.89
CA PRO A 107 9.60 11.39 2.73
C PRO A 107 8.07 11.55 2.85
N ASP A 108 7.34 11.45 1.75
CA ASP A 108 5.88 11.55 1.79
C ASP A 108 5.25 10.41 2.61
N VAL A 109 4.21 10.74 3.37
CA VAL A 109 3.39 9.80 4.13
C VAL A 109 2.22 9.37 3.25
N GLY A 110 2.39 8.27 2.51
CA GLY A 110 1.45 7.87 1.48
C GLY A 110 1.27 8.99 0.45
N ASP A 111 0.01 9.33 0.13
CA ASP A 111 -0.33 10.38 -0.83
C ASP A 111 -0.48 11.78 -0.20
N PHE A 112 -0.19 11.93 1.09
CA PHE A 112 -0.47 13.17 1.84
C PHE A 112 0.70 14.15 1.94
N GLY A 113 1.84 13.83 1.33
CA GLY A 113 3.07 14.59 1.50
C GLY A 113 3.70 14.40 2.89
N ASN A 114 4.57 15.31 3.31
CA ASN A 114 5.35 15.16 4.53
C ASN A 114 4.69 15.74 5.80
N ASP A 115 3.56 16.45 5.70
CA ASP A 115 2.85 17.09 6.83
C ASP A 115 1.37 17.33 6.49
N VAL A 116 0.46 16.65 7.18
CA VAL A 116 -0.99 16.80 6.97
C VAL A 116 -1.77 16.68 8.28
N GLU A 117 -2.91 17.37 8.36
CA GLU A 117 -3.93 17.14 9.39
C GLU A 117 -5.26 16.76 8.72
N LEU A 118 -5.82 15.65 9.17
CA LEU A 118 -7.06 15.05 8.70
C LEU A 118 -8.12 15.20 9.80
N ASN A 119 -9.35 15.54 9.39
CA ASN A 119 -10.50 15.49 10.28
C ASN A 119 -10.88 14.03 10.60
N GLY A 120 -11.76 13.82 11.60
CA GLY A 120 -12.16 12.49 12.06
C GLY A 120 -12.73 11.58 10.97
N GLU A 121 -13.50 12.14 10.02
CA GLU A 121 -14.06 11.37 8.90
C GLU A 121 -12.97 10.83 7.97
N LYS A 122 -12.07 11.71 7.48
CA LYS A 122 -10.96 11.31 6.62
C LYS A 122 -9.99 10.37 7.34
N ALA A 123 -9.70 10.64 8.62
CA ALA A 123 -8.87 9.79 9.46
C ALA A 123 -9.47 8.38 9.63
N THR A 124 -10.79 8.30 9.79
CA THR A 124 -11.52 7.02 9.90
C THR A 124 -11.46 6.24 8.59
N VAL A 125 -11.67 6.91 7.45
CA VAL A 125 -11.54 6.29 6.12
C VAL A 125 -10.14 5.72 5.91
N LEU A 126 -9.10 6.53 6.15
CA LEU A 126 -7.71 6.09 6.02
C LEU A 126 -7.38 4.86 6.88
N ARG A 127 -7.90 4.82 8.11
CA ARG A 127 -7.72 3.66 9.00
C ARG A 127 -8.40 2.40 8.46
N LYS A 128 -9.53 2.52 7.75
CA LYS A 128 -10.24 1.39 7.14
C LYS A 128 -9.57 0.94 5.85
N GLU A 129 -9.00 1.85 5.06
CA GLU A 129 -8.21 1.53 3.86
C GLU A 129 -6.98 0.67 4.21
N ALA A 130 -6.36 0.89 5.38
CA ALA A 130 -5.28 0.04 5.88
C ALA A 130 -5.69 -1.43 6.14
N LEU A 131 -7.00 -1.75 6.09
CA LEU A 131 -7.52 -3.12 6.21
C LEU A 131 -7.78 -3.79 4.84
N GLU A 132 -7.50 -3.09 3.74
CA GLU A 132 -7.56 -3.68 2.41
C GLU A 132 -6.59 -4.88 2.30
N GLY A 133 -7.02 -5.92 1.59
CA GLY A 133 -6.30 -7.19 1.51
C GLY A 133 -6.59 -8.19 2.64
N LEU A 134 -7.26 -7.79 3.73
CA LEU A 134 -7.69 -8.74 4.76
C LEU A 134 -8.92 -9.57 4.32
N PRO A 135 -9.03 -10.84 4.78
CA PRO A 135 -10.21 -11.66 4.54
C PRO A 135 -11.50 -10.97 5.04
N GLY A 136 -12.60 -11.14 4.29
CA GLY A 136 -13.87 -10.44 4.53
C GLY A 136 -14.35 -10.42 6.00
N PRO A 137 -14.39 -11.57 6.71
CA PRO A 137 -14.79 -11.59 8.12
C PRO A 137 -13.88 -10.75 9.02
N ALA A 138 -12.56 -10.88 8.88
CA ALA A 138 -11.59 -10.12 9.67
C ALA A 138 -11.65 -8.63 9.35
N ARG A 139 -11.78 -8.26 8.06
CA ARG A 139 -11.91 -6.88 7.62
C ARG A 139 -13.14 -6.20 8.23
N ARG A 140 -14.30 -6.89 8.23
CA ARG A 140 -15.55 -6.38 8.82
C ARG A 140 -15.41 -6.14 10.33
N GLN A 141 -14.88 -7.12 11.06
CA GLN A 141 -14.67 -7.00 12.50
C GLN A 141 -13.74 -5.82 12.84
N LEU A 142 -12.62 -5.68 12.13
CA LEU A 142 -11.68 -4.57 12.36
C LEU A 142 -12.27 -3.21 11.95
N THR A 143 -13.07 -3.16 10.89
CA THR A 143 -13.78 -1.94 10.46
C THR A 143 -14.74 -1.46 11.54
N GLU A 144 -15.54 -2.37 12.12
CA GLU A 144 -16.45 -2.03 13.23
C GLU A 144 -15.69 -1.56 14.47
N LEU A 145 -14.52 -2.13 14.74
CA LEU A 145 -13.67 -1.68 15.84
C LEU A 145 -13.09 -0.29 15.59
N ILE A 146 -12.76 0.06 14.34
CA ILE A 146 -12.35 1.42 13.96
C ILE A 146 -13.50 2.40 14.17
N ASP A 147 -14.72 2.05 13.76
CA ASP A 147 -15.89 2.91 13.96
C ASP A 147 -16.16 3.22 15.44
N LYS A 148 -15.95 2.23 16.30
CA LYS A 148 -16.12 2.38 17.75
C LYS A 148 -15.03 3.21 18.43
N GLN A 149 -13.88 3.44 17.78
CA GLN A 149 -12.80 4.25 18.37
C GLN A 149 -13.15 5.73 18.48
N GLY A 150 -14.13 6.22 17.69
CA GLY A 150 -14.53 7.63 17.73
C GLY A 150 -13.37 8.56 17.41
N ILE A 151 -12.73 8.35 16.27
CA ILE A 151 -11.58 9.15 15.81
C ILE A 151 -12.05 10.57 15.49
N GLU A 152 -11.47 11.57 16.14
CA GLU A 152 -11.85 12.98 15.98
C GLU A 152 -10.91 13.71 15.00
N GLY A 153 -9.68 13.23 14.86
CA GLY A 153 -8.70 13.74 13.91
C GLY A 153 -7.41 12.94 13.90
N MET A 154 -6.60 13.18 12.89
CA MET A 154 -5.29 12.56 12.72
C MET A 154 -4.30 13.57 12.15
N ALA A 155 -3.08 13.60 12.67
CA ALA A 155 -1.99 14.40 12.14
C ALA A 155 -0.83 13.48 11.77
N LEU A 156 -0.31 13.65 10.56
CA LEU A 156 0.79 12.88 10.02
C LEU A 156 1.93 13.84 9.72
N ARG A 157 3.15 13.51 10.16
CA ARG A 157 4.35 14.21 9.70
C ARG A 157 5.54 13.29 9.64
N SER A 158 6.28 13.41 8.54
CA SER A 158 7.55 12.74 8.37
C SER A 158 8.72 13.71 8.57
N TYR A 159 9.82 13.15 9.07
CA TYR A 159 11.04 13.86 9.38
C TYR A 159 12.23 13.13 8.77
N ALA A 160 13.17 13.88 8.21
CA ALA A 160 14.55 13.45 8.08
C ALA A 160 15.31 13.95 9.31
N VAL A 161 15.72 13.03 10.17
CA VAL A 161 16.40 13.32 11.43
C VAL A 161 17.91 13.18 11.24
N LEU A 162 18.60 14.30 11.39
CA LEU A 162 20.06 14.36 11.34
C LEU A 162 20.61 14.13 12.74
N THR A 163 21.49 13.14 12.87
CA THR A 163 22.14 12.80 14.13
C THR A 163 23.50 13.50 14.21
N LYS A 164 23.85 14.01 15.40
CA LYS A 164 25.11 14.75 15.62
C LYS A 164 26.20 13.77 16.03
N GLY A 165 27.17 13.52 15.15
CA GLY A 165 28.36 12.74 15.44
C GLY A 165 28.80 11.90 14.25
N ALA A 166 30.11 11.75 14.04
CA ALA A 166 30.70 11.08 12.87
C ALA A 166 30.35 9.58 12.73
N HIS A 167 29.65 9.00 13.72
CA HIS A 167 29.32 7.58 13.79
C HIS A 167 27.82 7.32 13.98
N LEU A 168 26.98 8.35 13.95
CA LEU A 168 25.53 8.18 14.07
C LEU A 168 24.90 8.20 12.68
N ASN A 169 24.07 7.21 12.41
CA ASN A 169 23.34 7.14 11.15
C ASN A 169 22.12 8.09 11.23
N PRO A 170 21.85 8.89 10.18
CA PRO A 170 20.60 9.61 10.07
C PRO A 170 19.45 8.61 9.90
N PHE A 171 18.24 9.01 10.26
CA PHE A 171 17.05 8.19 10.07
C PHE A 171 15.86 9.03 9.62
N THR A 172 14.88 8.39 9.03
CA THR A 172 13.56 8.98 8.81
C THR A 172 12.62 8.55 9.92
N ALA A 173 11.75 9.47 10.35
CA ALA A 173 10.71 9.18 11.32
C ALA A 173 9.37 9.64 10.77
N GLU A 174 8.37 8.77 10.79
CA GLU A 174 6.98 9.08 10.50
C GLU A 174 6.19 9.09 11.80
N VAL A 175 5.60 10.22 12.15
CA VAL A 175 4.79 10.39 13.35
C VAL A 175 3.33 10.47 12.94
N THR A 176 2.53 9.57 13.49
CA THR A 176 1.06 9.58 13.41
C THR A 176 0.49 9.90 14.78
N LEU A 177 -0.20 11.03 14.89
CA LEU A 177 -1.03 11.37 16.03
C LEU A 177 -2.48 11.10 15.67
N GLN A 178 -3.22 10.43 16.55
CA GLN A 178 -4.66 10.21 16.37
C GLN A 178 -5.39 10.60 17.64
N ARG A 179 -6.29 11.58 17.54
CA ARG A 179 -7.19 11.95 18.64
C ARG A 179 -8.43 11.09 18.61
N MET A 180 -8.81 10.56 19.77
CA MET A 180 -10.04 9.78 19.92
C MET A 180 -10.89 10.33 21.05
N LYS A 181 -12.21 10.26 20.88
CA LYS A 181 -13.18 10.71 21.88
C LYS A 181 -13.02 10.04 23.25
N ASN A 182 -12.49 8.81 23.29
CA ASN A 182 -12.39 8.01 24.50
C ASN A 182 -10.93 7.64 24.82
N ARG A 183 -10.41 8.15 25.95
CA ARG A 183 -9.07 7.83 26.47
C ARG A 183 -8.85 6.34 26.75
N GLY A 184 -9.91 5.60 27.07
CA GLY A 184 -9.89 4.14 27.17
C GLY A 184 -9.56 3.51 25.82
N ALA A 185 -10.20 3.95 24.74
CA ALA A 185 -9.93 3.46 23.39
C ALA A 185 -8.49 3.74 22.95
N VAL A 186 -7.94 4.91 23.32
CA VAL A 186 -6.52 5.26 23.07
C VAL A 186 -5.59 4.28 23.78
N ARG A 187 -5.83 4.04 25.07
CA ARG A 187 -5.04 3.10 25.90
C ARG A 187 -5.11 1.68 25.35
N ASP A 188 -6.31 1.21 25.03
CA ASP A 188 -6.55 -0.13 24.51
C ASP A 188 -5.90 -0.31 23.14
N MET A 189 -5.90 0.72 22.30
CA MET A 189 -5.22 0.68 20.99
C MET A 189 -3.71 0.62 21.14
N ALA A 190 -3.11 1.50 21.96
CA ALA A 190 -1.68 1.47 22.25
C ALA A 190 -1.26 0.09 22.79
N ALA A 191 -2.00 -0.44 23.76
CA ALA A 191 -1.74 -1.76 24.33
C ALA A 191 -1.90 -2.89 23.29
N SER A 192 -2.86 -2.77 22.37
CA SER A 192 -3.08 -3.76 21.31
C SER A 192 -1.95 -3.77 20.28
N VAL A 193 -1.47 -2.59 19.86
CA VAL A 193 -0.29 -2.48 18.98
C VAL A 193 0.95 -3.05 19.67
N GLN A 194 1.17 -2.69 20.94
CA GLN A 194 2.32 -3.18 21.70
C GLN A 194 2.28 -4.71 21.89
N ARG A 195 1.12 -5.29 22.19
CA ARG A 195 0.93 -6.74 22.28
C ARG A 195 1.18 -7.41 20.94
N LEU A 196 0.61 -6.90 19.85
CA LEU A 196 0.84 -7.43 18.50
C LEU A 196 2.33 -7.47 18.14
N LEU A 197 3.04 -6.37 18.38
CA LEU A 197 4.49 -6.30 18.11
C LEU A 197 5.31 -7.25 18.99
N THR A 198 4.85 -7.50 20.22
CA THR A 198 5.49 -8.46 21.14
C THR A 198 5.24 -9.90 20.69
N ASP A 199 3.99 -10.25 20.38
CA ASP A 199 3.56 -11.64 20.16
C ASP A 199 4.01 -12.21 18.81
N THR A 200 4.25 -11.35 17.82
CA THR A 200 4.74 -11.81 16.50
C THR A 200 6.16 -12.38 16.55
N GLY A 201 6.96 -12.02 17.56
CA GLY A 201 8.37 -12.42 17.67
C GLY A 201 9.28 -11.88 16.55
N LEU A 202 8.75 -11.06 15.63
CA LEU A 202 9.48 -10.48 14.50
C LEU A 202 10.33 -9.28 14.91
N PHE A 203 10.05 -8.70 16.07
CA PHE A 203 10.73 -7.51 16.58
C PHE A 203 11.48 -7.82 17.88
N ARG A 204 12.58 -7.11 18.09
CA ARG A 204 13.34 -7.05 19.33
C ARG A 204 12.83 -5.89 20.17
N GLU A 205 12.97 -5.97 21.49
CA GLU A 205 12.64 -4.85 22.37
C GLU A 205 13.51 -3.63 22.02
N GLY A 206 12.86 -2.49 21.81
CA GLY A 206 13.48 -1.20 21.49
C GLY A 206 13.92 -0.41 22.72
N PRO A 207 14.44 0.81 22.55
CA PRO A 207 14.87 1.63 23.68
C PRO A 207 13.70 1.95 24.62
N LYS A 208 14.01 2.10 25.91
CA LYS A 208 13.07 2.63 26.89
C LYS A 208 13.01 4.14 26.78
N ILE A 209 11.82 4.71 26.89
CA ILE A 209 11.60 6.16 26.78
C ILE A 209 11.53 6.75 28.18
N LYS A 210 12.42 7.70 28.47
CA LYS A 210 12.52 8.34 29.78
C LYS A 210 11.29 9.22 30.02
N GLY A 211 10.75 9.23 31.24
CA GLY A 211 9.54 9.99 31.58
C GLY A 211 8.22 9.36 31.11
N HIS A 212 8.27 8.53 30.06
CA HIS A 212 7.08 8.03 29.36
C HIS A 212 6.89 6.52 29.51
N LYS A 213 6.42 6.08 30.70
CA LYS A 213 6.25 4.65 31.03
C LYS A 213 5.28 3.87 30.12
N ASN A 214 4.38 4.58 29.42
CA ASN A 214 3.39 3.98 28.52
C ASN A 214 3.92 3.84 27.08
N ALA A 215 5.10 4.38 26.78
CA ALA A 215 5.72 4.28 25.48
C ALA A 215 6.56 3.00 25.39
N ARG A 216 6.38 2.26 24.29
CA ARG A 216 7.22 1.12 23.94
C ARG A 216 7.67 1.21 22.50
N CYS A 217 8.92 0.82 22.27
CA CYS A 217 9.51 0.71 20.94
C CYS A 217 9.89 -0.74 20.67
N PHE A 218 9.84 -1.11 19.41
CA PHE A 218 10.18 -2.43 18.91
C PHE A 218 11.06 -2.26 17.67
N VAL A 219 12.23 -2.87 17.66
CA VAL A 219 13.20 -2.75 16.55
C VAL A 219 13.11 -4.01 15.71
N THR A 220 13.11 -3.86 14.40
CA THR A 220 13.24 -4.97 13.45
C THR A 220 14.47 -5.84 13.78
N ARG A 221 14.46 -7.11 13.33
CA ARG A 221 15.65 -7.96 13.44
C ARG A 221 16.79 -7.34 12.64
N LYS A 222 18.02 -7.57 13.11
CA LYS A 222 19.21 -7.13 12.37
C LYS A 222 19.21 -7.80 11.00
N ASP A 223 19.30 -7.01 9.95
CA ASP A 223 19.67 -7.53 8.64
C ASP A 223 21.20 -7.73 8.57
N LYS A 224 21.73 -8.20 7.44
CA LYS A 224 23.16 -8.24 7.17
C LYS A 224 23.79 -6.85 7.36
N GLU A 225 25.07 -6.80 7.69
CA GLU A 225 25.81 -5.53 7.86
C GLU A 225 25.59 -4.59 6.67
N GLY A 226 25.20 -3.33 6.95
CA GLY A 226 24.85 -2.33 5.95
C GLY A 226 23.38 -2.31 5.49
N GLY A 227 22.53 -3.19 6.03
CA GLY A 227 21.09 -3.22 5.75
C GLY A 227 20.29 -2.10 6.43
N LEU A 228 19.02 -1.94 6.03
CA LEU A 228 18.08 -1.03 6.69
C LEU A 228 17.56 -1.66 7.98
N GLU A 229 17.57 -0.89 9.06
CA GLU A 229 16.87 -1.23 10.29
C GLU A 229 15.70 -0.26 10.47
N GLY A 230 14.58 -0.80 10.95
CA GLY A 230 13.40 -0.04 11.34
C GLY A 230 13.05 -0.20 12.82
N ALA A 231 12.35 0.77 13.38
CA ALA A 231 11.72 0.69 14.69
C ALA A 231 10.27 1.18 14.63
N ILE A 232 9.39 0.54 15.40
CA ILE A 232 7.99 0.94 15.56
C ILE A 232 7.79 1.24 17.04
N CYS A 233 7.36 2.47 17.34
CA CYS A 233 7.06 2.90 18.69
C CYS A 233 5.57 3.26 18.80
N SER A 234 4.97 2.88 19.92
CA SER A 234 3.58 3.21 20.24
C SER A 234 3.47 3.69 21.68
N ALA A 235 2.76 4.81 21.86
CA ALA A 235 2.55 5.47 23.14
C ALA A 235 1.17 6.16 23.15
N HIS A 236 0.80 6.72 24.29
CA HIS A 236 -0.39 7.57 24.39
C HIS A 236 -0.18 8.69 25.41
N VAL A 237 -0.85 9.82 25.18
CA VAL A 237 -0.94 10.95 26.10
C VAL A 237 -2.38 11.46 26.07
N GLY A 238 -3.06 11.51 27.23
CA GLY A 238 -4.46 11.94 27.29
C GLY A 238 -5.39 11.13 26.39
N ASP A 239 -5.96 11.81 25.40
CA ASP A 239 -6.86 11.37 24.33
C ASP A 239 -6.15 11.20 22.96
N VAL A 240 -4.82 11.30 22.94
CA VAL A 240 -3.99 11.18 21.73
C VAL A 240 -3.19 9.87 21.75
N LEU A 241 -3.40 9.06 20.71
CA LEU A 241 -2.54 7.93 20.37
C LEU A 241 -1.34 8.44 19.56
N VAL A 242 -0.14 7.98 19.91
CA VAL A 242 1.11 8.35 19.26
C VAL A 242 1.75 7.10 18.69
N ASN A 243 1.87 7.02 17.37
CA ASN A 243 2.65 5.98 16.69
C ASN A 243 3.80 6.62 15.93
N VAL A 244 4.98 6.03 16.05
CA VAL A 244 6.18 6.49 15.34
C VAL A 244 6.82 5.31 14.62
N GLY A 245 6.93 5.41 13.31
CA GLY A 245 7.74 4.52 12.48
C GLY A 245 9.10 5.16 12.23
N VAL A 246 10.19 4.44 12.42
CA VAL A 246 11.55 4.90 12.17
C VAL A 246 12.22 3.95 11.20
N ASN A 247 12.95 4.49 10.22
CA ASN A 247 13.76 3.70 9.29
C ASN A 247 15.11 4.37 9.07
N GLY A 248 16.19 3.60 9.01
CA GLY A 248 17.51 4.14 8.72
C GLY A 248 18.56 3.06 8.48
N PRO A 249 19.79 3.45 8.12
CA PRO A 249 20.90 2.52 8.02
C PRO A 249 21.18 1.83 9.35
N GLY A 250 21.30 0.51 9.31
CA GLY A 250 21.62 -0.32 10.45
C GLY A 250 23.10 -0.17 10.87
N PRO A 251 23.42 -0.26 12.18
CA PRO A 251 22.47 -0.35 13.29
C PRO A 251 21.77 1.00 13.53
N LEU A 252 20.47 0.95 13.89
CA LEU A 252 19.77 2.16 14.33
C LEU A 252 20.37 2.67 15.64
N ASP A 253 20.63 3.98 15.69
CA ASP A 253 21.01 4.64 16.94
C ASP A 253 19.81 4.73 17.89
N ARG A 254 19.78 3.80 18.84
CA ARG A 254 18.70 3.68 19.84
C ARG A 254 18.61 4.92 20.73
N GLU A 255 19.71 5.62 20.97
CA GLU A 255 19.71 6.82 21.80
C GLU A 255 19.02 7.98 21.06
N SER A 256 19.37 8.25 19.81
CA SER A 256 18.69 9.26 19.01
C SER A 256 17.21 8.94 18.77
N VAL A 257 16.86 7.66 18.56
CA VAL A 257 15.44 7.25 18.46
C VAL A 257 14.69 7.53 19.77
N SER A 258 15.29 7.18 20.91
CA SER A 258 14.72 7.46 22.22
C SER A 258 14.56 8.96 22.48
N ALA A 259 15.57 9.76 22.13
CA ALA A 259 15.56 11.20 22.32
C ALA A 259 14.49 11.87 21.45
N PHE A 260 14.35 11.44 20.18
CA PHE A 260 13.31 11.93 19.28
C PHE A 260 11.91 11.64 19.85
N LEU A 261 11.64 10.40 20.27
CA LEU A 261 10.34 10.05 20.82
C LEU A 261 10.06 10.74 22.16
N THR A 262 11.07 10.90 23.01
CA THR A 262 10.95 11.65 24.27
C THR A 262 10.53 13.09 23.98
N ALA A 263 11.23 13.78 23.07
CA ALA A 263 10.90 15.16 22.69
C ALA A 263 9.49 15.28 22.08
N GLN A 264 9.06 14.29 21.30
CA GLN A 264 7.71 14.28 20.73
C GLN A 264 6.65 14.12 21.82
N LEU A 265 6.86 13.26 22.82
CA LEU A 265 5.90 13.06 23.90
C LEU A 265 5.91 14.23 24.90
N ASP A 266 7.08 14.75 25.26
CA ASP A 266 7.24 15.92 26.11
C ASP A 266 6.49 17.12 25.52
N ARG A 267 6.59 17.34 24.20
CA ARG A 267 5.84 18.40 23.52
C ARG A 267 4.32 18.25 23.68
N ILE A 268 3.80 17.02 23.67
CA ILE A 268 2.36 16.78 23.83
C ILE A 268 1.94 17.10 25.26
N ASP A 269 2.72 16.67 26.26
CA ASP A 269 2.49 16.96 27.67
C ASP A 269 2.59 18.46 27.97
N ASP A 270 3.64 19.12 27.50
CA ASP A 270 3.93 20.54 27.77
C ASP A 270 2.85 21.48 27.23
N LEU A 271 2.27 21.16 26.07
CA LEU A 271 1.20 21.96 25.48
C LEU A 271 -0.13 21.77 26.21
N GLY A 272 -0.32 20.66 26.94
CA GLY A 272 -1.55 20.39 27.69
C GLY A 272 -2.82 20.29 26.84
N LEU A 273 -2.68 20.15 25.52
CA LEU A 273 -3.82 20.05 24.58
C LEU A 273 -4.36 18.62 24.44
N ALA A 274 -3.67 17.64 25.02
CA ALA A 274 -4.14 16.26 25.14
C ALA A 274 -4.75 16.06 26.54
N VAL A 275 -6.01 15.62 26.61
CA VAL A 275 -6.85 15.67 27.83
C VAL A 275 -7.25 14.28 28.34
#